data_AF-A0A7C3CGA0-F1
#
_entry.id   AF-A0A7C3CGA0-F1
#
_cell.length_a   1.000
_cell.length_b   1.000
_cell.length_c   1.000
_cell.angle_alpha   90.00
_cell.angle_beta   90.00
_cell.angle_gamma   90.00
#
_symmetry.space_group_name_H-M   'P 1'
#
loop_
_entity.id
_entity.type
_entity.pdbx_description
1 polymer ?
#
loop_
_entity_poly.entity_id
_entity_poly.type
_entity_poly.pdbx_seq_one_letter_code
_entity_poly.pdbx_strand_id
1 'polypeptide(L)'
;DDEDAFWGNYDLARAIARGMKDNGIPYSGKYGFIETWSWWPINHMVAPKEKAVQCDECHTRDNGRLANLAGFYMPGRDRWWWLDALGWLAIFGSLALVIVHTIARIVMKGRYGAEGGAKE
;
A
#
# COMPACT_ATOMS: atom_id res chain seq x y z
N ASP A 1 -50.70 -11.76 -17.21
CA ASP A 1 -49.73 -12.59 -16.50
C ASP A 1 -48.69 -13.14 -17.45
N ASP A 2 -47.44 -13.15 -17.01
CA ASP A 2 -46.35 -13.82 -17.72
C ASP A 2 -46.21 -15.23 -17.15
N GLU A 3 -46.69 -16.21 -17.90
CA GLU A 3 -46.77 -17.62 -17.48
C GLU A 3 -45.39 -18.28 -17.30
N ASP A 4 -44.34 -17.71 -17.88
CA ASP A 4 -42.98 -18.25 -17.83
C ASP A 4 -42.10 -17.53 -16.78
N ALA A 5 -42.55 -16.40 -16.23
CA ALA A 5 -41.74 -15.60 -15.32
C ALA A 5 -41.51 -16.28 -13.97
N PHE A 6 -40.25 -16.26 -13.51
CA PHE A 6 -39.86 -16.82 -12.22
C PHE A 6 -40.55 -16.11 -11.03
N TRP A 7 -40.67 -14.78 -11.05
CA TRP A 7 -41.21 -14.01 -9.91
C TRP A 7 -42.71 -14.19 -9.65
N GLY A 8 -43.43 -14.84 -10.56
CA GLY A 8 -44.87 -15.15 -10.41
C GLY A 8 -45.13 -16.63 -10.20
N ASN A 9 -44.35 -17.48 -10.87
CA ASN A 9 -44.58 -18.93 -10.90
C ASN A 9 -43.59 -19.74 -10.06
N TYR A 10 -42.48 -19.12 -9.64
CA TYR A 10 -41.42 -19.70 -8.81
C TYR A 10 -40.79 -20.99 -9.39
N ASP A 11 -40.86 -21.15 -10.71
CA ASP A 11 -40.29 -22.27 -11.44
C ASP A 11 -39.09 -21.77 -12.27
N LEU A 12 -37.90 -21.99 -11.72
CA LEU A 12 -36.67 -21.51 -12.34
C LEU A 12 -36.32 -22.29 -13.61
N ALA A 13 -36.66 -23.58 -13.70
CA ALA A 13 -36.40 -24.39 -14.89
C ALA A 13 -37.18 -23.87 -16.09
N ARG A 14 -38.47 -23.54 -15.89
CA ARG A 14 -39.33 -22.94 -16.91
C ARG A 14 -38.83 -21.55 -17.33
N ALA A 15 -38.49 -20.69 -16.37
CA ALA A 15 -37.95 -19.37 -16.67
C ALA A 15 -36.63 -19.43 -17.46
N ILE A 16 -35.72 -20.36 -17.09
CA ILE A 16 -34.47 -20.59 -17.83
C ILE A 16 -34.78 -21.09 -19.24
N ALA A 17 -35.66 -22.09 -19.40
CA ALA A 17 -36.03 -22.62 -20.70
C ALA A 17 -36.57 -21.53 -21.64
N ARG A 18 -37.42 -20.64 -21.12
CA ARG A 18 -37.95 -19.51 -21.88
C ARG A 18 -36.85 -18.52 -22.27
N GLY A 19 -36.04 -18.07 -21.33
CA GLY A 19 -34.93 -17.15 -21.62
C GLY A 19 -33.91 -17.71 -22.60
N MET A 20 -33.59 -19.01 -22.49
CA MET A 20 -32.72 -19.73 -23.42
C MET A 20 -33.32 -19.79 -24.83
N LYS A 21 -34.61 -20.12 -24.95
CA LYS A 21 -35.34 -20.11 -26.23
C LYS A 21 -35.32 -18.74 -26.89
N ASP A 22 -35.57 -17.67 -26.12
CA ASP A 22 -35.59 -16.29 -26.64
C ASP A 22 -34.20 -15.82 -27.12
N ASN A 23 -33.12 -16.40 -26.59
CA ASN A 23 -31.75 -16.13 -27.01
C ASN A 23 -31.21 -17.16 -28.03
N GLY A 24 -32.02 -18.11 -28.50
CA GLY A 24 -31.60 -19.12 -29.48
C GLY A 24 -30.59 -20.13 -28.95
N ILE A 25 -30.52 -20.34 -27.63
CA ILE A 25 -29.57 -21.26 -26.97
C ILE A 25 -30.33 -22.52 -26.51
N PRO A 26 -29.87 -23.74 -26.80
CA PRO A 26 -30.54 -24.96 -26.33
C PRO A 26 -30.39 -25.14 -24.81
N TYR A 27 -31.51 -25.34 -24.12
CA TYR A 27 -31.51 -25.65 -22.70
C TYR A 27 -31.36 -27.16 -22.44
N SER A 28 -30.43 -27.54 -21.57
CA SER A 28 -30.13 -28.95 -21.24
C SER A 28 -31.16 -29.60 -20.31
N GLY A 29 -32.09 -28.83 -19.74
CA GLY A 29 -33.01 -29.29 -18.69
C GLY A 29 -32.36 -29.40 -17.31
N LYS A 30 -31.08 -29.03 -17.16
CA LYS A 30 -30.35 -29.04 -15.88
C LYS A 30 -29.85 -27.64 -15.56
N TYR A 31 -29.93 -27.26 -14.30
CA TYR A 31 -29.40 -25.99 -13.81
C TYR A 31 -28.80 -26.16 -12.41
N GLY A 32 -27.97 -25.21 -12.02
CA GLY A 32 -27.35 -25.12 -10.71
C GLY A 32 -26.90 -23.68 -10.45
N PHE A 33 -26.29 -23.47 -9.29
CA PHE A 33 -25.80 -22.16 -8.89
C PHE A 33 -24.28 -22.21 -8.76
N ILE A 34 -23.63 -21.14 -9.19
CA ILE A 34 -22.20 -20.93 -8.99
C ILE A 34 -22.00 -19.61 -8.25
N GLU A 35 -20.95 -19.55 -7.45
CA GLU A 35 -20.53 -18.30 -6.82
C GLU A 35 -20.01 -17.33 -7.88
N THR A 36 -20.52 -16.11 -7.89
CA THR A 36 -20.11 -15.06 -8.82
C THR A 36 -19.80 -13.79 -8.06
N TRP A 37 -18.68 -13.16 -8.42
CA TRP A 37 -18.24 -11.88 -7.89
C TRP A 37 -18.38 -10.81 -8.98
N SER A 38 -18.87 -9.63 -8.62
CA SER A 38 -19.03 -8.50 -9.53
C SER A 38 -18.51 -7.24 -8.87
N TRP A 39 -17.62 -6.51 -9.56
CA TRP A 39 -17.00 -5.28 -9.05
C TRP A 39 -17.54 -4.09 -9.83
N TRP A 40 -18.09 -3.13 -9.10
CA TRP A 40 -18.64 -1.91 -9.68
C TRP A 40 -18.01 -0.69 -8.99
N PRO A 41 -17.63 0.35 -9.75
CA PRO A 41 -17.11 1.57 -9.15
C PRO A 41 -18.21 2.31 -8.37
N ILE A 42 -17.86 2.78 -7.17
CA ILE A 42 -18.73 3.64 -6.36
C ILE A 42 -18.51 5.10 -6.77
N ASN A 43 -19.42 5.63 -7.60
CA ASN A 43 -19.31 7.00 -8.14
C ASN A 43 -20.33 7.98 -7.54
N HIS A 44 -21.22 7.50 -6.66
CA HIS A 44 -22.24 8.30 -5.99
C HIS A 44 -21.94 8.37 -4.49
N MET A 45 -22.74 9.12 -3.72
CA MET A 45 -22.51 9.37 -2.29
C MET A 45 -21.21 10.13 -2.02
N VAL A 46 -20.90 11.15 -2.82
CA VAL A 46 -19.77 12.05 -2.57
C VAL A 46 -19.98 12.75 -1.22
N ALA A 47 -19.04 12.55 -0.30
CA ALA A 47 -19.12 13.15 1.02
C ALA A 47 -18.89 14.68 0.96
N PRO A 48 -19.46 15.46 1.91
CA PRO A 48 -19.08 16.86 2.10
C PRO A 48 -17.57 17.03 2.30
N LYS A 49 -17.02 18.21 1.97
CA LYS A 49 -15.57 18.46 2.01
C LYS A 49 -14.94 18.20 3.39
N GLU A 50 -15.70 18.41 4.47
CA GLU A 50 -15.26 18.20 5.85
C GLU A 50 -15.05 16.71 6.18
N LYS A 51 -15.55 15.81 5.34
CA LYS A 51 -15.42 14.35 5.44
C LYS A 51 -14.60 13.74 4.30
N ALA A 52 -13.90 14.57 3.52
CA ALA A 52 -12.95 14.07 2.55
C ALA A 52 -11.84 13.29 3.28
N VAL A 53 -11.33 12.24 2.64
CA VAL A 53 -10.25 11.43 3.21
C VAL A 53 -9.03 12.30 3.50
N GLN A 54 -8.57 12.27 4.74
CA GLN A 54 -7.37 12.99 5.16
C GLN A 54 -6.11 12.14 4.95
N CYS A 55 -4.96 12.80 4.86
CA CYS A 55 -3.68 12.15 4.59
C CYS A 55 -3.36 11.05 5.62
N ASP A 56 -3.61 11.31 6.90
CA ASP A 56 -3.33 10.43 8.03
C ASP A 56 -4.27 9.21 8.11
N GLU A 57 -5.43 9.26 7.46
CA GLU A 57 -6.28 8.07 7.33
C GLU A 57 -5.60 6.94 6.55
N CYS A 58 -4.72 7.29 5.61
CA CYS A 58 -3.95 6.32 4.82
C CYS A 58 -2.48 6.26 5.26
N HIS A 59 -1.85 7.41 5.50
CA HIS A 59 -0.43 7.55 5.82
C HIS A 59 -0.16 7.59 7.33
N THR A 60 -0.69 6.59 8.04
CA THR A 60 -0.33 6.30 9.42
C THR A 60 0.25 4.89 9.51
N ARG A 61 1.14 4.65 10.48
CA ARG A 61 1.80 3.35 10.66
C ARG A 61 0.81 2.30 11.12
N ASP A 62 0.02 2.68 12.12
CA ASP A 62 -0.94 1.82 12.81
C ASP A 62 -2.34 2.41 12.64
N ASN A 63 -3.35 1.52 12.57
CA ASN A 63 -4.77 1.88 12.46
C ASN A 63 -5.16 2.72 11.23
N GLY A 64 -4.33 2.74 10.18
CA GLY A 64 -4.65 3.37 8.90
C GLY A 64 -5.43 2.44 7.98
N ARG A 65 -6.07 3.02 6.97
CA ARG A 65 -6.78 2.30 5.90
C ARG A 65 -5.90 1.28 5.17
N LEU A 66 -4.58 1.51 5.14
CA LEU A 66 -3.61 0.63 4.48
C LEU A 66 -3.00 -0.45 5.40
N ALA A 67 -3.40 -0.50 6.68
CA ALA A 67 -2.79 -1.37 7.69
C ALA A 67 -2.84 -2.87 7.31
N ASN A 68 -3.94 -3.31 6.69
CA ASN A 68 -4.18 -4.72 6.38
C ASN A 68 -3.76 -5.13 4.95
N LEU A 69 -3.16 -4.24 4.16
CA LEU A 69 -2.75 -4.56 2.79
C LEU A 69 -1.53 -5.51 2.80
N ALA A 70 -1.75 -6.80 2.63
CA ALA A 70 -0.66 -7.78 2.67
C ALA A 70 0.01 -8.00 1.29
N GLY A 71 1.15 -8.69 1.29
CA GLY A 71 1.80 -9.19 0.07
C GLY A 71 2.92 -8.31 -0.51
N PHE A 72 3.23 -7.16 0.10
CA PHE A 72 4.31 -6.29 -0.34
C PHE A 72 4.81 -5.38 0.78
N TYR A 73 6.04 -4.85 0.61
CA TYR A 73 6.61 -3.82 1.48
C TYR A 73 6.08 -2.44 1.09
N MET A 74 5.50 -1.72 2.04
CA MET A 74 4.97 -0.38 1.86
C MET A 74 5.78 0.62 2.72
N PRO A 75 6.57 1.53 2.10
CA PRO A 75 7.24 2.60 2.82
C PRO A 75 6.27 3.43 3.67
N GLY A 76 6.69 3.80 4.87
CA GLY A 76 5.87 4.58 5.82
C GLY A 76 5.00 3.70 6.73
N ARG A 77 4.35 2.66 6.20
CA ARG A 77 3.66 1.65 7.02
C ARG A 77 4.66 0.67 7.62
N ASP A 78 5.42 0.01 6.76
CA ASP A 78 6.35 -1.06 7.15
C ASP A 78 7.71 -0.47 7.57
N ARG A 79 8.28 -1.00 8.66
CA ARG A 79 9.60 -0.59 9.15
C ARG A 79 10.47 -1.78 9.48
N TRP A 80 11.74 -1.69 9.11
CA TRP A 80 12.75 -2.63 9.56
C TRP A 80 13.70 -1.90 10.51
N TRP A 81 13.54 -2.17 11.80
CA TRP A 81 14.26 -1.45 12.86
C TRP A 81 15.79 -1.46 12.69
N TRP A 82 16.34 -2.53 12.12
CA TRP A 82 17.77 -2.68 11.89
C TRP A 82 18.28 -1.78 10.74
N LEU A 83 17.47 -1.54 9.70
CA LEU A 83 17.80 -0.60 8.63
C LEU A 83 17.82 0.82 9.16
N ASP A 84 16.85 1.18 9.99
CA ASP A 84 16.82 2.49 10.66
C ASP A 84 18.07 2.68 11.54
N ALA A 85 18.47 1.63 12.27
CA ALA A 85 19.67 1.66 13.10
C ALA A 85 20.95 1.86 12.29
N LEU A 86 21.10 1.15 11.16
CA LEU A 86 22.24 1.33 10.25
C LEU A 86 22.26 2.73 9.64
N GLY A 87 21.09 3.26 9.25
CA GLY A 87 20.96 4.63 8.73
C GLY A 87 21.46 5.67 9.75
N TRP A 88 21.01 5.56 11.00
CA TRP A 88 21.48 6.45 12.07
C TRP A 88 22.96 6.29 12.36
N LEU A 89 23.47 5.05 12.38
CA LEU A 89 24.89 4.77 12.56
C LEU A 89 25.74 5.40 11.44
N ALA A 90 25.29 5.36 10.19
CA ALA A 90 25.98 5.99 9.07
C ALA A 90 26.02 7.54 9.22
N ILE A 91 24.90 8.15 9.62
CA ILE A 91 24.81 9.60 9.85
C ILE A 91 25.77 10.02 10.96
N PHE A 92 25.64 9.44 12.15
CA PHE A 92 26.49 9.83 13.29
C PHE A 92 27.94 9.41 13.12
N GLY A 93 28.19 8.25 12.51
CA GLY A 93 29.53 7.76 12.21
C GLY A 93 30.27 8.67 11.24
N SER A 94 29.62 9.13 10.17
CA SER A 94 30.23 10.08 9.23
C SER A 94 30.54 11.43 9.88
N LEU A 95 29.63 11.96 10.70
CA LEU A 95 29.85 13.20 11.44
C LEU A 95 31.03 13.07 12.40
N ALA A 96 31.09 11.99 13.18
CA ALA A 96 32.20 11.73 14.10
C ALA A 96 33.54 11.62 13.36
N LEU A 97 33.58 10.91 12.23
CA LEU A 97 34.78 10.75 11.42
C LEU A 97 35.30 12.09 10.90
N VAL A 98 34.42 12.97 10.41
CA VAL A 98 34.79 14.31 9.92
C VAL A 98 35.34 15.17 11.06
N ILE A 99 34.72 15.13 12.23
CA ILE A 99 35.19 15.87 13.41
C ILE A 99 36.58 15.38 13.83
N VAL A 100 36.77 14.06 13.95
CA VAL A 100 38.06 13.45 14.28
C VAL A 100 39.12 13.82 13.24
N HIS A 101 38.80 13.73 11.95
CA HIS A 101 39.70 14.10 10.87
C HIS A 101 40.10 15.58 10.93
N THR A 102 39.15 16.47 11.22
CA THR A 102 39.38 17.92 11.34
C THR A 102 40.27 18.24 12.55
N ILE A 103 40.00 17.65 13.72
CA ILE A 103 40.82 17.81 14.93
C ILE A 103 42.25 17.31 14.66
N ALA A 104 42.39 16.12 14.07
CA ALA A 104 43.69 15.56 13.73
C ALA A 104 44.48 16.50 12.80
N ARG A 105 43.83 17.09 11.80
CA ARG A 105 44.46 18.07 10.90
C ARG A 105 44.99 19.30 11.65
N ILE A 106 44.21 19.85 12.58
CA ILE A 106 44.60 21.04 13.37
C ILE A 106 45.78 20.72 14.29
N VAL A 107 45.70 19.61 15.04
CA VAL A 107 46.75 19.19 15.98
C VAL A 107 48.07 18.90 15.24
N MET A 108 48.02 18.17 14.12
CA MET A 108 49.23 17.86 13.35
C MET A 108 49.86 19.10 12.71
N LYS A 109 49.07 20.06 12.21
CA LYS A 109 49.60 21.32 11.66
C LYS A 109 50.32 22.17 12.72
N GLY A 110 49.81 22.21 13.95
CA GLY A 110 50.46 22.92 15.07
C GLY A 110 51.82 22.33 15.45
N ARG A 111 52.00 21.01 15.30
CA ARG A 111 53.27 20.32 15.57
C ARG A 111 54.34 20.60 14.52
N TYR A 112 53.99 20.60 13.24
CA TYR A 112 54.94 20.96 12.16
C TYR A 112 55.40 22.42 12.21
N GLY A 113 54.55 23.35 12.66
CA GLY A 113 54.94 24.76 12.86
C GLY A 113 55.89 24.97 14.05
N ALA A 114 55.76 24.16 15.10
CA ALA A 114 56.66 24.22 16.27
C ALA A 114 58.02 23.54 16.02
N GLU A 115 58.06 22.47 15.21
CA GLU A 115 59.31 21.79 14.83
C GLU A 115 60.06 22.51 13.70
N GLY A 116 59.36 23.20 12.80
CA GLY A 116 59.97 24.00 11.72
C GLY A 116 60.60 25.31 12.19
N GLY A 117 60.19 25.85 13.34
CA GLY A 117 60.79 27.05 13.95
C GLY A 117 62.00 26.78 14.85
N ALA A 118 62.42 25.52 14.99
CA ALA A 118 63.57 25.13 15.81
C ALA A 118 64.82 24.79 14.97
N LYS A 119 64.83 25.13 13.67
CA LYS A 119 65.92 24.82 12.73
C LYS A 119 66.48 26.02 11.94
N GLU A 120 66.17 27.26 12.35
CA GLU A 120 66.92 28.45 11.90
C GLU A 120 67.64 29.10 13.09
#